data_AF-A0A2N3HTE5-F1
#
_entry.id   AF-A0A2N3HTE5-F1
#
_cell.length_a   1.000
_cell.length_b   1.000
_cell.length_c   1.000
_cell.angle_alpha   90.00
_cell.angle_beta   90.00
_cell.angle_gamma   90.00
#
_symmetry.space_group_name_H-M   'P 1'
#
loop_
_entity.id
_entity.type
_entity.pdbx_description
1 polymer ?
#
loop_
_entity_poly.entity_id
_entity_poly.type
_entity_poly.pdbx_seq_one_letter_code
_entity_poly.pdbx_strand_id
1 'polypeptide(L)'
;MAVADILLSSSKEKLHEVIYKHPAQKDSSQMHQILFETEAKEFYMDVASVYCFEDVCKIDTIRIYWNRIGKYQRFELQAGIALEKANGELFTDQDYKKLHFILNEEDSPFKNIRIESIISTQGAEHSDVDGYSGATAIELDESVSIQGAVLTSYTLWHWANGDLVKQIRKITGEATNADDLLTYLRNSEADYKLFALEQLMVRKNFEARLIEEIKEQYKGNCLPLKRNIISYLESAPKEIYQNVMLDLFKSEDSKQRITCLQSLLHTNSNLSSDAYSKLYRQLNNMETYQEVDLFLSLLEKQSQELEARIAPLYSLLANSNILISRRAFWFLERKNASKEQQKLLNDFAKKNKDYL
;
A
#
# COMPACT_ATOMS: atom_id res chain seq x y z
N MET A 1 49.86 -13.58 21.33
CA MET A 1 49.33 -14.49 20.31
C MET A 1 48.35 -15.44 20.99
N ALA A 2 47.10 -15.00 21.09
CA ALA A 2 45.99 -15.79 21.58
C ALA A 2 44.79 -15.33 20.75
N VAL A 3 44.39 -16.19 19.82
CA VAL A 3 43.18 -16.04 19.01
C VAL A 3 42.03 -16.35 19.96
N ALA A 4 41.26 -15.33 20.34
CA ALA A 4 40.04 -15.53 21.09
C ALA A 4 38.98 -15.98 20.07
N ASP A 5 38.60 -17.25 20.19
CA ASP A 5 37.49 -17.88 19.50
C ASP A 5 36.22 -17.04 19.66
N ILE A 6 35.82 -16.38 18.57
CA ILE A 6 34.43 -16.00 18.37
C ILE A 6 33.70 -17.31 18.14
N LEU A 7 32.81 -17.67 19.06
CA LEU A 7 31.80 -18.70 18.90
C LEU A 7 30.92 -18.34 17.70
N LEU A 8 31.38 -18.70 16.50
CA LEU A 8 30.59 -18.81 15.30
C LEU A 8 29.61 -19.97 15.52
N SER A 9 28.40 -19.63 15.96
CA SER A 9 27.24 -20.49 15.75
C SER A 9 27.21 -20.84 14.26
N SER A 10 27.39 -22.12 13.94
CA SER A 10 27.49 -22.64 12.58
C SER A 10 26.12 -22.72 11.89
N SER A 11 25.35 -21.64 11.89
CA SER A 11 24.20 -21.50 11.00
C SER A 11 24.72 -21.21 9.60
N LYS A 12 24.29 -21.99 8.60
CA LYS A 12 24.64 -21.71 7.20
C LYS A 12 23.86 -20.48 6.73
N GLU A 13 24.42 -19.31 6.97
CA GLU A 13 23.85 -18.05 6.50
C GLU A 13 23.99 -17.95 4.98
N LYS A 14 22.96 -17.43 4.33
CA LYS A 14 23.01 -17.11 2.90
C LYS A 14 23.36 -15.63 2.75
N LEU A 15 24.34 -15.35 1.90
CA LEU A 15 24.81 -13.99 1.63
C LEU A 15 24.13 -13.46 0.36
N HIS A 16 23.72 -12.20 0.42
CA HIS A 16 23.14 -11.47 -0.71
C HIS A 16 23.88 -10.15 -0.89
N GLU A 17 24.48 -9.96 -2.07
CA GLU A 17 25.07 -8.67 -2.43
C GLU A 17 23.96 -7.68 -2.77
N VAL A 18 23.94 -6.55 -2.07
CA VAL A 18 22.94 -5.51 -2.28
C VAL A 18 23.60 -4.18 -2.59
N ILE A 19 23.01 -3.47 -3.55
CA ILE A 19 23.39 -2.11 -3.90
C ILE A 19 22.36 -1.20 -3.26
N TYR A 20 22.82 -0.26 -2.44
CA TYR A 20 21.95 0.61 -1.66
C TYR A 20 22.48 2.05 -1.63
N LYS A 21 21.56 3.02 -1.74
CA LYS A 21 21.86 4.45 -1.63
C LYS A 21 21.23 4.98 -0.35
N HIS A 22 22.04 5.31 0.64
CA HIS A 22 21.52 5.87 1.89
C HIS A 22 21.21 7.37 1.72
N PRO A 23 20.01 7.86 2.10
CA PRO A 23 19.68 9.30 2.05
C PRO A 23 20.58 10.21 2.90
N ALA A 24 21.40 9.62 3.76
CA ALA A 24 22.32 10.34 4.64
C ALA A 24 23.72 10.54 4.03
N GLN A 25 23.99 9.95 2.86
CA GLN A 25 25.25 10.14 2.17
C GLN A 25 25.20 11.37 1.27
N LYS A 26 26.15 12.29 1.47
CA LYS A 26 26.27 13.54 0.71
C LYS A 26 26.54 13.27 -0.77
N ASP A 27 27.40 12.30 -1.06
CA ASP A 27 27.65 11.87 -2.43
C ASP A 27 26.58 10.85 -2.81
N SER A 28 25.94 11.03 -3.96
CA SER A 28 24.92 10.12 -4.47
C SER A 28 25.45 8.73 -4.87
N SER A 29 26.61 8.33 -4.33
CA SER A 29 27.26 7.06 -4.57
C SER A 29 26.44 5.90 -3.99
N GLN A 30 26.43 4.81 -4.73
CA GLN A 30 25.82 3.57 -4.28
C GLN A 30 26.84 2.80 -3.42
N MET A 31 26.38 2.23 -2.31
CA MET A 31 27.18 1.33 -1.49
C MET A 31 26.90 -0.12 -1.88
N HIS A 32 27.98 -0.89 -2.00
CA HIS A 32 27.91 -2.34 -2.03
C HIS A 32 27.93 -2.86 -0.58
N GLN A 33 26.89 -3.55 -0.18
CA GLN A 33 26.75 -4.12 1.16
C GLN A 33 26.41 -5.61 1.08
N ILE A 34 26.68 -6.34 2.15
CA ILE A 34 26.31 -7.74 2.30
C ILE A 34 25.12 -7.83 3.26
N LEU A 35 24.02 -8.38 2.75
CA LEU A 35 22.84 -8.70 3.52
C LEU A 35 22.86 -10.20 3.82
N PHE A 36 22.74 -10.57 5.09
CA PHE A 36 22.74 -11.96 5.54
C PHE A 36 21.32 -12.45 5.74
N GLU A 37 21.03 -13.68 5.32
CA GLU A 37 19.76 -14.39 5.55
C GLU A 37 20.02 -15.62 6.41
N THR A 38 19.30 -15.72 7.53
CA THR A 38 19.37 -16.85 8.46
C THR A 38 18.53 -18.04 7.97
N GLU A 39 18.72 -19.21 8.56
CA GLU A 39 17.89 -20.39 8.27
C GLU A 39 16.40 -20.16 8.60
N ALA A 40 16.11 -19.31 9.59
CA ALA A 40 14.76 -18.90 9.97
C ALA A 40 14.13 -17.88 9.00
N LYS A 41 14.82 -17.51 7.91
CA LYS A 41 14.40 -16.49 6.94
C LYS A 41 14.33 -15.08 7.52
N GLU A 42 15.13 -14.82 8.55
CA GLU A 42 15.39 -13.46 9.03
C GLU A 42 16.57 -12.87 8.26
N PHE A 43 16.54 -11.56 8.01
CA PHE A 43 17.63 -10.84 7.39
C PHE A 43 18.35 -9.97 8.41
N TYR A 44 19.66 -9.78 8.23
CA TYR A 44 20.42 -8.81 9.02
C TYR A 44 21.58 -8.19 8.27
N MET A 45 22.03 -7.03 8.72
CA MET A 45 23.16 -6.29 8.15
C MET A 45 23.82 -5.42 9.21
N ASP A 46 25.15 -5.35 9.19
CA ASP A 46 25.91 -4.39 9.99
C ASP A 46 25.98 -3.05 9.25
N VAL A 47 25.51 -1.99 9.89
CA VAL A 47 25.33 -0.66 9.30
C VAL A 47 26.01 0.41 10.13
N ALA A 48 26.44 1.48 9.45
CA ALA A 48 26.98 2.66 10.10
C ALA A 48 25.86 3.52 10.71
N SER A 49 25.94 3.77 12.02
CA SER A 49 25.31 4.93 12.62
C SER A 49 26.13 6.17 12.27
N VAL A 50 25.48 7.32 12.12
CA VAL A 50 26.18 8.58 11.88
C VAL A 50 25.75 9.57 12.94
N TYR A 51 26.73 10.01 13.71
CA TYR A 51 26.63 11.10 14.66
C TYR A 51 27.67 12.16 14.27
N CYS A 52 27.34 13.45 14.37
CA CYS A 52 28.28 14.54 14.10
C CYS A 52 28.17 15.64 15.16
N PHE A 53 29.32 16.12 15.64
CA PHE A 53 29.45 17.24 16.57
C PHE A 53 30.71 18.06 16.26
N GLU A 54 30.60 19.39 16.24
CA GLU A 54 31.70 20.32 15.93
C GLU A 54 32.53 19.86 14.70
N ASP A 55 31.84 19.50 13.61
CA ASP A 55 32.42 18.98 12.36
C ASP A 55 33.18 17.64 12.47
N VAL A 56 33.13 16.96 13.62
CA VAL A 56 33.66 15.61 13.82
C VAL A 56 32.51 14.60 13.84
N CYS A 57 32.51 13.70 12.86
CA CYS A 57 31.53 12.61 12.81
C CYS A 57 32.08 11.32 13.43
N LYS A 58 31.33 10.74 14.36
CA LYS A 58 31.57 9.41 14.91
C LYS A 58 30.65 8.41 14.22
N ILE A 59 31.21 7.26 13.85
CA ILE A 59 30.50 6.17 13.20
C ILE A 59 30.60 4.95 14.09
N ASP A 60 29.47 4.51 14.64
CA ASP A 60 29.37 3.26 15.38
C ASP A 60 28.71 2.20 14.49
N THR A 61 29.21 0.96 14.52
CA THR A 61 28.60 -0.13 13.75
C THR A 61 27.49 -0.78 14.55
N ILE A 62 26.29 -0.83 13.97
CA ILE A 62 25.08 -1.41 14.56
C ILE A 62 24.56 -2.51 13.65
N ARG A 63 24.15 -3.64 14.23
CA ARG A 63 23.44 -4.67 13.47
C ARG A 63 21.95 -4.39 13.48
N ILE A 64 21.30 -4.41 12.31
CA ILE A 64 19.84 -4.32 12.20
C ILE A 64 19.29 -5.63 11.66
N TYR A 65 18.12 -6.04 12.16
CA TYR A 65 17.42 -7.24 11.75
C TYR A 65 16.04 -6.92 11.16
N TRP A 66 15.66 -7.67 10.14
CA TRP A 66 14.37 -7.61 9.47
C TRP A 66 13.76 -9.00 9.34
N ASN A 67 12.44 -9.09 9.41
CA ASN A 67 11.75 -10.32 9.06
C ASN A 67 11.84 -10.58 7.54
N ARG A 68 11.30 -11.72 7.10
CA ARG A 68 11.37 -12.14 5.70
C ARG A 68 10.73 -11.18 4.68
N ILE A 69 9.80 -10.32 5.09
CA ILE A 69 9.17 -9.33 4.19
C ILE A 69 9.77 -7.93 4.33
N GLY A 70 10.89 -7.82 5.04
CA GLY A 70 11.66 -6.59 5.20
C GLY A 70 11.13 -5.66 6.29
N LYS A 71 10.32 -6.14 7.25
CA LYS A 71 9.96 -5.32 8.41
C LYS A 71 11.05 -5.37 9.47
N TYR A 72 11.48 -4.21 9.92
CA TYR A 72 12.40 -4.07 11.04
C TYR A 72 11.91 -4.87 12.26
N GLN A 73 12.83 -5.53 12.97
CA GLN A 73 12.55 -6.33 14.16
C GLN A 73 13.30 -5.83 15.39
N ARG A 74 14.60 -5.57 15.25
CA ARG A 74 15.48 -5.09 16.34
C ARG A 74 16.79 -4.55 15.78
N PHE A 75 17.57 -3.89 16.63
CA PHE A 75 18.98 -3.64 16.42
C PHE A 75 19.81 -4.18 17.59
N GLU A 76 21.09 -4.45 17.33
CA GLU A 76 22.05 -4.91 18.33
C GLU A 76 23.34 -4.08 18.21
N LEU A 77 23.92 -3.72 19.37
CA LEU A 77 25.21 -3.05 19.45
C LEU A 77 26.32 -4.08 19.68
N GLN A 78 27.49 -3.86 19.08
CA GLN A 78 28.66 -4.65 19.41
C GLN A 78 29.12 -4.38 20.85
N ALA A 79 29.75 -5.37 21.47
CA ALA A 79 30.27 -5.21 22.83
C ALA A 79 31.27 -4.04 22.90
N GLY A 80 31.05 -3.13 23.85
CA GLY A 80 31.88 -1.93 24.03
C GLY A 80 31.50 -0.73 23.18
N ILE A 81 30.47 -0.83 22.33
CA ILE A 81 29.91 0.28 21.57
C ILE A 81 28.70 0.88 22.30
N ALA A 82 28.64 2.20 22.38
CA ALA A 82 27.50 2.95 22.90
C ALA A 82 27.25 4.17 22.01
N LEU A 83 25.99 4.44 21.70
CA LEU A 83 25.59 5.60 20.90
C LEU A 83 25.65 6.88 21.73
N GLU A 84 25.96 7.99 21.05
CA GLU A 84 26.12 9.31 21.65
C GLU A 84 25.13 10.33 21.04
N LYS A 85 24.77 11.33 21.84
CA LYS A 85 24.01 12.54 21.48
C LYS A 85 24.96 13.72 21.26
N ALA A 86 24.42 14.84 20.76
CA ALA A 86 25.07 16.09 20.32
C ALA A 86 26.07 16.75 21.28
N ASN A 87 26.27 16.23 22.49
CA ASN A 87 27.25 16.73 23.45
C ASN A 87 28.22 15.64 23.95
N GLY A 88 28.32 14.52 23.23
CA GLY A 88 29.06 13.32 23.67
C GLY A 88 28.36 12.55 24.81
N GLU A 89 27.11 12.91 25.12
CA GLU A 89 26.31 12.20 26.12
C GLU A 89 25.90 10.81 25.59
N LEU A 90 26.13 9.78 26.39
CA LEU A 90 25.72 8.42 26.06
C LEU A 90 24.19 8.30 26.02
N PHE A 91 23.70 7.47 25.11
CA PHE A 91 22.30 7.03 25.12
C PHE A 91 21.97 6.32 26.42
N THR A 92 20.87 6.72 27.04
CA THR A 92 20.26 6.02 28.16
C THR A 92 19.43 4.83 27.69
N ASP A 93 19.03 3.95 28.60
CA ASP A 93 18.09 2.86 28.30
C ASP A 93 16.76 3.37 27.71
N GLN A 94 16.32 4.57 28.10
CA GLN A 94 15.12 5.19 27.55
C GLN A 94 15.33 5.65 26.10
N ASP A 95 16.52 6.18 25.79
CA ASP A 95 16.88 6.56 24.43
C ASP A 95 16.90 5.34 23.51
N TYR A 96 17.45 4.19 23.94
CA TYR A 96 17.42 2.96 23.14
C TYR A 96 16.01 2.42 22.91
N LYS A 97 15.13 2.47 23.93
CA LYS A 97 13.72 2.09 23.76
C LYS A 97 13.01 3.02 22.78
N LYS A 98 13.28 4.32 22.87
CA LYS A 98 12.75 5.33 21.95
C LYS A 98 13.26 5.13 20.54
N LEU A 99 14.55 4.84 20.37
CA LEU A 99 15.14 4.51 19.08
C LEU A 99 14.45 3.30 18.47
N HIS A 100 14.26 2.22 19.24
CA HIS A 100 13.56 1.03 18.76
C HIS A 100 12.13 1.37 18.27
N PHE A 101 11.39 2.20 19.01
CA PHE A 101 10.06 2.67 18.60
C PHE A 101 10.12 3.48 17.29
N ILE A 102 11.05 4.43 17.19
CA ILE A 102 11.26 5.23 15.98
C ILE A 102 11.53 4.33 14.78
N LEU A 103 12.43 3.36 14.90
CA LEU A 103 12.80 2.44 13.80
C LEU A 103 11.64 1.53 13.38
N ASN A 104 10.71 1.24 14.30
CA ASN A 104 9.54 0.42 14.03
C ASN A 104 8.38 1.21 13.38
N GLU A 105 8.44 2.54 13.35
CA GLU A 105 7.41 3.40 12.77
C GLU A 105 7.69 3.70 11.28
N GLU A 106 7.07 2.92 10.38
CA GLU A 106 7.24 3.03 8.93
C GLU A 106 6.69 4.34 8.33
N ASP A 107 5.71 4.97 8.98
CA ASP A 107 5.12 6.26 8.58
C ASP A 107 5.74 7.44 9.37
N SER A 108 7.02 7.32 9.72
CA SER A 108 7.79 8.39 10.34
C SER A 108 7.97 9.61 9.42
N PRO A 109 7.95 10.84 9.97
CA PRO A 109 8.35 12.06 9.25
C PRO A 109 9.72 11.98 8.59
N PHE A 110 10.66 11.17 9.09
CA PHE A 110 11.99 11.00 8.49
C PHE A 110 11.93 10.58 7.03
N LYS A 111 10.90 9.84 6.63
CA LYS A 111 10.65 9.42 5.24
C LYS A 111 10.74 10.55 4.22
N ASN A 112 10.27 11.75 4.59
CA ASN A 112 10.14 12.89 3.69
C ASN A 112 11.12 14.02 4.01
N ILE A 113 11.90 13.90 5.08
CA ILE A 113 12.86 14.92 5.50
C ILE A 113 14.16 14.74 4.71
N ARG A 114 14.67 15.86 4.21
CA ARG A 114 15.98 15.92 3.56
C ARG A 114 17.07 16.04 4.62
N ILE A 115 18.17 15.30 4.45
CA ILE A 115 19.28 15.34 5.40
C ILE A 115 19.85 16.76 5.55
N GLU A 116 19.89 17.56 4.48
CA GLU A 116 20.42 18.92 4.54
C GLU A 116 19.66 19.78 5.55
N SER A 117 18.35 19.56 5.69
CA SER A 117 17.52 20.26 6.67
C SER A 117 17.87 19.87 8.11
N ILE A 118 18.27 18.62 8.35
CA ILE A 118 18.71 18.15 9.67
C ILE A 118 20.08 18.77 10.02
N ILE A 119 21.03 18.72 9.08
CA ILE A 119 22.38 19.26 9.27
C ILE A 119 22.32 20.78 9.47
N SER A 120 21.51 21.51 8.70
CA SER A 120 21.40 22.97 8.82
C SER A 120 20.81 23.41 10.16
N THR A 121 19.86 22.64 10.71
CA THR A 121 19.26 22.95 12.01
C THR A 121 20.23 22.70 13.16
N GLN A 122 20.99 21.58 13.12
CA GLN A 122 22.04 21.32 14.10
C GLN A 122 23.15 22.39 14.06
N GLY A 123 23.55 22.84 12.87
CA GLY A 123 24.55 23.92 12.73
C GLY A 123 24.08 25.28 13.27
N ALA A 124 22.79 25.60 13.14
CA ALA A 124 22.21 26.87 13.58
C ALA A 124 22.00 26.96 15.10
N GLU A 125 21.69 25.84 15.78
CA GLU A 125 21.57 25.81 17.25
C GLU A 125 22.92 25.98 17.96
N HIS A 126 24.04 25.71 17.26
CA HIS A 126 25.40 25.77 17.82
C HIS A 126 26.19 27.03 17.40
N SER A 127 25.65 27.87 16.51
CA SER A 127 26.29 29.12 16.11
C SER A 127 25.67 30.32 16.82
N ASP A 128 26.40 30.91 17.77
CA ASP A 128 26.10 32.21 18.39
C ASP A 128 26.43 33.38 17.43
N VAL A 129 25.99 33.24 16.16
CA VAL A 129 26.27 34.17 15.07
C VAL A 129 24.94 34.66 14.49
N ASP A 130 24.63 35.91 14.84
CA ASP A 130 23.49 36.67 14.33
C ASP A 130 23.54 36.75 12.80
N GLY A 131 22.51 36.20 12.15
CA GLY A 131 22.19 36.48 10.74
C GLY A 131 22.38 35.33 9.76
N TYR A 132 21.41 34.42 9.68
CA TYR A 132 20.97 33.82 8.41
C TYR A 132 19.45 33.67 8.41
N SER A 133 18.79 34.62 7.76
CA SER A 133 17.37 34.56 7.41
C SER A 133 17.18 33.55 6.26
N GLY A 134 16.45 32.46 6.48
CA GLY A 134 15.90 31.68 5.36
C GLY A 134 15.56 30.20 5.56
N ALA A 135 16.00 29.53 6.64
CA ALA A 135 15.64 28.12 6.87
C ALA A 135 14.74 28.00 8.10
N THR A 136 13.47 27.66 7.90
CA THR A 136 12.61 27.20 9.00
C THR A 136 13.33 26.02 9.66
N ALA A 137 13.82 26.19 10.89
CA ALA A 137 14.38 25.09 11.66
C ALA A 137 13.31 23.99 11.71
N ILE A 138 13.66 22.77 11.28
CA ILE A 138 12.73 21.66 11.44
C ILE A 138 12.77 21.31 12.92
N GLU A 139 11.85 21.87 13.70
CA GLU A 139 11.51 21.34 15.01
C GLU A 139 10.83 19.98 14.79
N LEU A 140 11.64 18.93 14.74
CA LEU A 140 11.13 17.57 14.84
C LEU A 140 10.62 17.39 16.26
N ASP A 141 9.33 17.11 16.38
CA ASP A 141 8.70 16.75 17.65
C ASP A 141 9.57 15.70 18.39
N GLU A 142 9.73 15.88 19.69
CA GLU A 142 10.39 14.90 20.55
C GLU A 142 9.73 13.52 20.43
N SER A 143 8.49 13.39 20.01
CA SER A 143 7.87 12.08 19.72
C SER A 143 8.50 11.33 18.55
N VAL A 144 9.19 12.04 17.64
CA VAL A 144 9.72 11.52 16.36
C VAL A 144 11.23 11.31 16.39
N SER A 145 11.94 11.96 17.32
CA SER A 145 13.40 11.89 17.40
C SER A 145 13.90 11.85 18.85
N ILE A 146 15.14 11.39 19.03
CA ILE A 146 15.85 11.52 20.30
C ILE A 146 16.51 12.89 20.32
N GLN A 147 16.23 13.69 21.35
CA GLN A 147 16.83 15.01 21.52
C GLN A 147 18.36 14.88 21.52
N GLY A 148 19.03 15.71 20.71
CA GLY A 148 20.48 15.63 20.50
C GLY A 148 20.94 14.46 19.62
N ALA A 149 20.06 13.60 19.09
CA ALA A 149 20.45 12.48 18.23
C ALA A 149 19.53 12.31 17.02
N VAL A 150 19.10 13.45 16.45
CA VAL A 150 18.25 13.48 15.25
C VAL A 150 18.93 12.83 14.05
N LEU A 151 20.20 13.15 13.78
CA LEU A 151 20.96 12.57 12.66
C LEU A 151 21.14 11.05 12.80
N THR A 152 21.44 10.58 14.01
CA THR A 152 21.53 9.13 14.32
C THR A 152 20.18 8.46 14.08
N SER A 153 19.09 9.05 14.58
CA SER A 153 17.72 8.52 14.43
C SER A 153 17.31 8.48 12.96
N TYR A 154 17.55 9.55 12.21
CA TYR A 154 17.30 9.63 10.77
C TYR A 154 18.09 8.57 9.99
N THR A 155 19.38 8.43 10.29
CA THR A 155 20.27 7.49 9.61
C THR A 155 19.78 6.06 9.83
N LEU A 156 19.57 5.65 11.07
CA LEU A 156 19.14 4.29 11.38
C LEU A 156 17.72 4.01 10.89
N TRP A 157 16.83 5.01 10.89
CA TRP A 157 15.48 4.87 10.35
C TRP A 157 15.51 4.55 8.86
N HIS A 158 16.35 5.22 8.08
CA HIS A 158 16.50 4.95 6.66
C HIS A 158 17.18 3.62 6.37
N TRP A 159 18.09 3.13 7.23
CA TRP A 159 18.54 1.74 7.13
C TRP A 159 17.38 0.77 7.34
N ALA A 160 16.59 0.97 8.40
CA ALA A 160 15.49 0.09 8.77
C ALA A 160 14.34 0.08 7.75
N ASN A 161 14.00 1.23 7.16
CA ASN A 161 12.77 1.44 6.39
C ASN A 161 12.99 1.94 4.95
N GLY A 162 14.24 2.12 4.53
CA GLY A 162 14.60 2.64 3.21
C GLY A 162 14.59 1.60 2.09
N ASP A 163 15.31 1.90 1.01
CA ASP A 163 15.37 1.05 -0.19
C ASP A 163 15.90 -0.37 0.05
N LEU A 164 16.62 -0.64 1.16
CA LEU A 164 17.05 -1.99 1.50
C LEU A 164 15.85 -2.93 1.71
N VAL A 165 14.74 -2.43 2.25
CA VAL A 165 13.49 -3.19 2.41
C VAL A 165 13.00 -3.71 1.06
N LYS A 166 13.13 -2.91 -0.02
CA LYS A 166 12.76 -3.34 -1.38
C LYS A 166 13.64 -4.50 -1.86
N GLN A 167 14.93 -4.49 -1.53
CA GLN A 167 15.84 -5.59 -1.88
C GLN A 167 15.49 -6.86 -1.10
N ILE A 168 15.22 -6.77 0.20
CA ILE A 168 14.75 -7.90 1.02
C ILE A 168 13.46 -8.49 0.41
N ARG A 169 12.48 -7.63 0.11
CA ARG A 169 11.21 -8.06 -0.51
C ARG A 169 11.43 -8.72 -1.86
N LYS A 170 12.33 -8.21 -2.68
CA LYS A 170 12.69 -8.80 -3.97
C LYS A 170 13.32 -10.19 -3.79
N ILE A 171 14.29 -10.33 -2.89
CA ILE A 171 14.97 -11.60 -2.59
C ILE A 171 13.96 -12.64 -2.11
N THR A 172 13.12 -12.29 -1.13
CA THR A 172 12.06 -13.17 -0.63
C THR A 172 11.04 -13.48 -1.72
N GLY A 173 10.70 -12.50 -2.55
CA GLY A 173 9.89 -12.67 -3.73
C GLY A 173 10.46 -13.76 -4.63
N GLU A 174 11.66 -13.58 -5.15
CA GLU A 174 12.30 -14.53 -6.07
C GLU A 174 12.42 -15.96 -5.49
N ALA A 175 12.54 -16.11 -4.17
CA ALA A 175 12.62 -17.40 -3.50
C ALA A 175 11.26 -18.08 -3.22
N THR A 176 10.14 -17.36 -3.29
CA THR A 176 8.81 -17.88 -2.91
C THR A 176 8.09 -18.51 -4.08
N ASN A 177 7.41 -19.62 -3.84
CA ASN A 177 6.51 -20.26 -4.82
C ASN A 177 5.04 -19.91 -4.55
N ALA A 178 4.12 -20.46 -5.35
CA ALA A 178 2.70 -20.17 -5.21
C ALA A 178 2.07 -20.72 -3.90
N ASP A 179 2.61 -21.77 -3.30
CA ASP A 179 2.19 -22.26 -1.97
C ASP A 179 2.61 -21.29 -0.86
N ASP A 180 3.82 -20.75 -0.93
CA ASP A 180 4.28 -19.73 0.01
C ASP A 180 3.41 -18.48 -0.05
N LEU A 181 3.06 -18.04 -1.27
CA LEU A 181 2.18 -16.88 -1.48
C LEU A 181 0.76 -17.13 -0.94
N LEU A 182 0.22 -18.35 -1.08
CA LEU A 182 -1.04 -18.72 -0.43
C LEU A 182 -0.94 -18.64 1.10
N THR A 183 0.14 -19.15 1.69
CA THR A 183 0.38 -19.04 3.13
C THR A 183 0.46 -17.57 3.58
N TYR A 184 1.09 -16.69 2.79
CA TYR A 184 1.15 -15.26 3.11
C TYR A 184 -0.20 -14.54 2.96
N LEU A 185 -1.02 -14.89 1.96
CA LEU A 185 -2.38 -14.36 1.83
C LEU A 185 -3.28 -14.74 3.02
N ARG A 186 -3.05 -15.92 3.61
CA ARG A 186 -3.78 -16.44 4.76
C ARG A 186 -3.24 -15.98 6.12
N ASN A 187 -2.09 -15.32 6.13
CA ASN A 187 -1.47 -14.87 7.37
C ASN A 187 -2.39 -13.89 8.12
N SER A 188 -2.36 -13.88 9.46
CA SER A 188 -3.16 -12.93 10.24
C SER A 188 -2.72 -11.47 10.08
N GLU A 189 -1.44 -11.24 9.81
CA GLU A 189 -0.85 -9.92 9.65
C GLU A 189 -1.04 -9.39 8.23
N ALA A 190 -1.52 -8.16 8.11
CA ALA A 190 -1.86 -7.54 6.83
C ALA A 190 -0.65 -7.38 5.90
N ASP A 191 0.55 -7.18 6.46
CA ASP A 191 1.77 -6.93 5.70
C ASP A 191 2.21 -8.13 4.87
N TYR A 192 1.99 -9.34 5.38
CA TYR A 192 2.23 -10.56 4.61
C TYR A 192 1.24 -10.69 3.46
N LYS A 193 -0.03 -10.33 3.66
CA LYS A 193 -1.04 -10.32 2.59
C LYS A 193 -0.70 -9.31 1.50
N LEU A 194 -0.27 -8.11 1.91
CA LEU A 194 0.15 -7.05 1.00
C LEU A 194 1.41 -7.43 0.24
N PHE A 195 2.39 -8.05 0.91
CA PHE A 195 3.57 -8.63 0.25
C PHE A 195 3.17 -9.69 -0.78
N ALA A 196 2.28 -10.63 -0.44
CA ALA A 196 1.82 -11.64 -1.37
C ALA A 196 1.17 -11.02 -2.62
N LEU A 197 0.28 -10.04 -2.43
CA LEU A 197 -0.34 -9.30 -3.53
C LEU A 197 0.67 -8.56 -4.41
N GLU A 198 1.67 -7.91 -3.82
CA GLU A 198 2.77 -7.30 -4.55
C GLU A 198 3.47 -8.33 -5.45
N GLN A 199 3.83 -9.49 -4.90
CA GLN A 199 4.50 -10.54 -5.65
C GLN A 199 3.63 -11.13 -6.77
N LEU A 200 2.33 -11.30 -6.53
CA LEU A 200 1.38 -11.75 -7.56
C LEU A 200 1.28 -10.74 -8.71
N MET A 201 1.25 -9.45 -8.40
CA MET A 201 1.21 -8.37 -9.39
C MET A 201 2.49 -8.32 -10.24
N VAL A 202 3.66 -8.37 -9.59
CA VAL A 202 4.97 -8.40 -10.27
C VAL A 202 5.07 -9.59 -11.23
N ARG A 203 4.61 -10.76 -10.80
CA ARG A 203 4.70 -12.00 -11.60
C ARG A 203 3.56 -12.16 -12.59
N LYS A 204 2.52 -11.31 -12.54
CA LYS A 204 1.27 -11.51 -13.28
C LYS A 204 0.71 -12.93 -13.08
N ASN A 205 0.81 -13.44 -11.85
CA ASN A 205 0.33 -14.79 -11.53
C ASN A 205 -1.16 -14.71 -11.19
N PHE A 206 -2.00 -15.36 -12.00
CA PHE A 206 -3.46 -15.42 -11.84
C PHE A 206 -3.96 -16.88 -11.74
N GLU A 207 -3.17 -17.78 -11.14
CA GLU A 207 -3.59 -19.16 -10.87
C GLU A 207 -4.93 -19.20 -10.10
N ALA A 208 -5.81 -20.12 -10.49
CA ALA A 208 -7.18 -20.19 -9.96
C ALA A 208 -7.24 -20.27 -8.42
N ARG A 209 -6.36 -21.05 -7.80
CA ARG A 209 -6.28 -21.19 -6.33
C ARG A 209 -5.91 -19.88 -5.61
N LEU A 210 -5.04 -19.08 -6.22
CA LEU A 210 -4.66 -17.77 -5.70
C LEU A 210 -5.80 -16.78 -5.87
N ILE A 211 -6.50 -16.80 -7.02
CA ILE A 211 -7.69 -15.97 -7.27
C ILE A 211 -8.81 -16.26 -6.26
N GLU A 212 -9.09 -17.52 -5.95
CA GLU A 212 -10.09 -17.86 -4.94
C GLU A 212 -9.68 -17.36 -3.54
N GLU A 213 -8.40 -17.46 -3.19
CA GLU A 213 -7.90 -16.88 -1.95
C GLU A 213 -8.02 -15.35 -1.94
N ILE A 214 -7.69 -14.67 -3.05
CA ILE A 214 -7.87 -13.20 -3.18
C ILE A 214 -9.32 -12.79 -2.95
N LYS A 215 -10.29 -13.55 -3.49
CA LYS A 215 -11.72 -13.30 -3.26
C LYS A 215 -12.09 -13.45 -1.79
N GLU A 216 -11.54 -14.44 -1.11
CA GLU A 216 -11.76 -14.63 0.33
C GLU A 216 -11.17 -13.46 1.13
N GLN A 217 -9.93 -13.06 0.84
CA GLN A 217 -9.28 -11.95 1.52
C GLN A 217 -9.99 -10.60 1.30
N TYR A 218 -10.66 -10.42 0.15
CA TYR A 218 -11.45 -9.22 -0.12
C TYR A 218 -12.67 -9.05 0.81
N LYS A 219 -13.18 -10.14 1.40
CA LYS A 219 -14.32 -10.08 2.34
C LYS A 219 -13.95 -9.43 3.68
N GLY A 220 -12.67 -9.41 4.06
CA GLY A 220 -12.20 -8.75 5.28
C GLY A 220 -12.35 -7.22 5.23
N ASN A 221 -12.12 -6.52 6.35
CA ASN A 221 -12.34 -5.07 6.45
C ASN A 221 -11.10 -4.19 6.24
N CYS A 222 -9.95 -4.78 5.87
CA CYS A 222 -8.71 -4.03 5.67
C CYS A 222 -8.77 -3.21 4.36
N LEU A 223 -8.98 -1.89 4.47
CA LEU A 223 -9.10 -1.01 3.31
C LEU A 223 -7.87 -0.99 2.39
N PRO A 224 -6.62 -0.89 2.91
CA PRO A 224 -5.42 -0.99 2.06
C PRO A 224 -5.38 -2.29 1.27
N LEU A 225 -5.77 -3.41 1.90
CA LEU A 225 -5.79 -4.71 1.24
C LEU A 225 -6.84 -4.75 0.12
N LYS A 226 -8.08 -4.30 0.37
CA LYS A 226 -9.12 -4.23 -0.67
C LYS A 226 -8.66 -3.41 -1.88
N ARG A 227 -8.03 -2.25 -1.64
CA ARG A 227 -7.51 -1.39 -2.72
C ARG A 227 -6.46 -2.11 -3.56
N ASN A 228 -5.50 -2.79 -2.92
CA ASN A 228 -4.46 -3.56 -3.63
C ASN A 228 -5.03 -4.76 -4.38
N ILE A 229 -6.06 -5.43 -3.83
CA ILE A 229 -6.77 -6.51 -4.54
C ILE A 229 -7.42 -5.99 -5.82
N ILE A 230 -8.14 -4.87 -5.78
CA ILE A 230 -8.74 -4.28 -6.99
C ILE A 230 -7.65 -3.95 -8.02
N SER A 231 -6.56 -3.30 -7.61
CA SER A 231 -5.46 -2.97 -8.52
C SER A 231 -4.82 -4.21 -9.15
N TYR A 232 -4.63 -5.28 -8.36
CA TYR A 232 -4.15 -6.57 -8.88
C TYR A 232 -5.12 -7.17 -9.91
N LEU A 233 -6.43 -7.19 -9.62
CA LEU A 233 -7.45 -7.70 -10.53
C LEU A 233 -7.55 -6.87 -11.81
N GLU A 234 -7.42 -5.54 -11.74
CA GLU A 234 -7.40 -4.66 -12.91
C GLU A 234 -6.23 -4.94 -13.86
N SER A 235 -5.16 -5.57 -13.37
CA SER A 235 -4.03 -6.04 -14.18
C SER A 235 -4.21 -7.46 -14.77
N ALA A 236 -5.28 -8.16 -14.40
CA ALA A 236 -5.54 -9.53 -14.81
C ALA A 236 -6.03 -9.63 -16.27
N PRO A 237 -5.90 -10.82 -16.91
CA PRO A 237 -6.57 -11.11 -18.16
C PRO A 237 -8.06 -10.79 -18.08
N LYS A 238 -8.60 -10.25 -19.19
CA LYS A 238 -9.96 -9.70 -19.25
C LYS A 238 -11.01 -10.66 -18.71
N GLU A 239 -10.96 -11.94 -19.08
CA GLU A 239 -11.93 -12.92 -18.61
C GLU A 239 -11.83 -13.15 -17.09
N ILE A 240 -10.62 -13.21 -16.54
CA ILE A 240 -10.40 -13.39 -15.09
C ILE A 240 -10.93 -12.16 -14.34
N TYR A 241 -10.50 -10.97 -14.76
CA TYR A 241 -10.95 -9.71 -14.17
C TYR A 241 -12.48 -9.62 -14.15
N GLN A 242 -13.14 -9.75 -15.32
CA GLN A 242 -14.59 -9.61 -15.41
C GLN A 242 -15.30 -10.65 -14.55
N ASN A 243 -14.87 -11.92 -14.59
CA ASN A 243 -15.50 -12.97 -13.78
C ASN A 243 -15.38 -12.70 -12.28
N VAL A 244 -14.21 -12.29 -11.80
CA VAL A 244 -14.00 -12.00 -10.37
C VAL A 244 -14.79 -10.76 -9.95
N MET A 245 -14.74 -9.68 -10.73
CA MET A 245 -15.50 -8.45 -10.41
C MET A 245 -17.01 -8.70 -10.35
N LEU A 246 -17.55 -9.50 -11.28
CA LEU A 246 -18.97 -9.87 -11.27
C LEU A 246 -19.32 -10.80 -10.11
N ASP A 247 -18.38 -11.62 -9.63
CA ASP A 247 -18.61 -12.45 -8.45
C ASP A 247 -18.63 -11.61 -7.18
N LEU A 248 -17.67 -10.70 -7.03
CA LEU A 248 -17.63 -9.74 -5.92
C LEU A 248 -18.85 -8.79 -5.93
N PHE A 249 -19.38 -8.46 -7.11
CA PHE A 249 -20.57 -7.62 -7.24
C PHE A 249 -21.86 -8.26 -6.70
N LYS A 250 -21.90 -9.58 -6.50
CA LYS A 250 -23.08 -10.27 -5.91
C LYS A 250 -23.21 -10.04 -4.39
N SER A 251 -22.30 -9.28 -3.79
CA SER A 251 -22.33 -8.97 -2.35
C SER A 251 -23.56 -8.15 -1.96
N GLU A 252 -24.05 -8.35 -0.73
CA GLU A 252 -25.07 -7.50 -0.11
C GLU A 252 -24.49 -6.13 0.34
N ASP A 253 -23.17 -5.97 0.41
CA ASP A 253 -22.51 -4.72 0.76
C ASP A 253 -22.52 -3.72 -0.42
N SER A 254 -23.30 -2.64 -0.27
CA SER A 254 -23.40 -1.53 -1.24
C SER A 254 -22.05 -0.89 -1.55
N LYS A 255 -21.15 -0.72 -0.56
CA LYS A 255 -19.82 -0.14 -0.80
C LYS A 255 -18.97 -1.03 -1.70
N GLN A 256 -19.04 -2.35 -1.50
CA GLN A 256 -18.37 -3.30 -2.38
C GLN A 256 -18.93 -3.26 -3.79
N ARG A 257 -20.26 -3.18 -3.95
CA ARG A 257 -20.91 -3.05 -5.27
C ARG A 257 -20.48 -1.78 -5.99
N ILE A 258 -20.42 -0.65 -5.28
CA ILE A 258 -19.92 0.63 -5.79
C ILE A 258 -18.47 0.50 -6.28
N THR A 259 -17.57 -0.06 -5.46
CA THR A 259 -16.17 -0.28 -5.85
C THR A 259 -16.07 -1.15 -7.11
N CYS A 260 -16.90 -2.20 -7.21
CA CYS A 260 -16.90 -3.06 -8.40
C CYS A 260 -17.33 -2.30 -9.65
N LEU A 261 -18.43 -1.53 -9.57
CA LEU A 261 -18.92 -0.74 -10.70
C LEU A 261 -17.93 0.35 -11.10
N GLN A 262 -17.29 1.02 -10.14
CA GLN A 262 -16.26 2.03 -10.42
C GLN A 262 -15.07 1.42 -11.16
N SER A 263 -14.56 0.28 -10.70
CA SER A 263 -13.46 -0.42 -11.39
C SER A 263 -13.86 -0.84 -12.81
N LEU A 264 -15.05 -1.44 -12.97
CA LEU A 264 -15.56 -1.84 -14.29
C LEU A 264 -15.77 -0.64 -15.23
N LEU A 265 -16.18 0.51 -14.69
CA LEU A 265 -16.37 1.74 -15.45
C LEU A 265 -15.04 2.39 -15.88
N HIS A 266 -14.01 2.33 -15.04
CA HIS A 266 -12.71 2.93 -15.35
C HIS A 266 -11.87 2.07 -16.31
N THR A 267 -12.04 0.75 -16.30
CA THR A 267 -11.31 -0.12 -17.24
C THR A 267 -11.82 0.04 -18.68
N ASN A 268 -10.92 -0.12 -19.66
CA ASN A 268 -11.23 -0.01 -21.09
C ASN A 268 -11.74 -1.33 -21.71
N SER A 269 -12.27 -2.22 -20.88
CA SER A 269 -12.65 -3.58 -21.29
C SER A 269 -14.15 -3.66 -21.54
N ASN A 270 -14.54 -3.87 -22.81
CA ASN A 270 -15.96 -4.11 -23.12
C ASN A 270 -16.47 -5.35 -22.41
N LEU A 271 -17.60 -5.24 -21.72
CA LEU A 271 -18.22 -6.36 -21.02
C LEU A 271 -18.82 -7.35 -22.02
N SER A 272 -18.74 -8.63 -21.71
CA SER A 272 -19.40 -9.66 -22.51
C SER A 272 -20.92 -9.62 -22.31
N SER A 273 -21.64 -10.21 -23.26
CA SER A 273 -23.09 -10.40 -23.16
C SER A 273 -23.54 -11.13 -21.88
N ASP A 274 -22.74 -12.10 -21.41
CA ASP A 274 -22.98 -12.82 -20.15
C ASP A 274 -22.72 -11.94 -18.93
N ALA A 275 -21.71 -11.07 -18.98
CA ALA A 275 -21.42 -10.11 -17.93
C ALA A 275 -22.60 -9.16 -17.69
N TYR A 276 -23.22 -8.63 -18.75
CA TYR A 276 -24.44 -7.83 -18.60
C TYR A 276 -25.58 -8.61 -17.97
N SER A 277 -25.82 -9.85 -18.42
CA SER A 277 -26.86 -10.70 -17.83
C SER A 277 -26.65 -10.90 -16.32
N LYS A 278 -25.41 -11.05 -15.87
CA LYS A 278 -25.06 -11.14 -14.44
C LYS A 278 -25.31 -9.83 -13.69
N LEU A 279 -24.96 -8.68 -14.27
CA LEU A 279 -25.23 -7.37 -13.68
C LEU A 279 -26.74 -7.09 -13.56
N TYR A 280 -27.51 -7.35 -14.61
CA TYR A 280 -28.97 -7.16 -14.58
C TYR A 280 -29.67 -7.99 -13.51
N ARG A 281 -29.18 -9.20 -13.19
CA ARG A 281 -29.74 -10.02 -12.10
C ARG A 281 -29.61 -9.38 -10.73
N GLN A 282 -28.67 -8.45 -10.55
CA GLN A 282 -28.45 -7.73 -9.29
C GLN A 282 -29.18 -6.37 -9.25
N LEU A 283 -29.94 -6.01 -10.29
CA LEU A 283 -30.61 -4.71 -10.38
C LEU A 283 -31.49 -4.40 -9.16
N ASN A 284 -32.22 -5.40 -8.67
CA ASN A 284 -33.11 -5.25 -7.51
C ASN A 284 -32.34 -5.11 -6.18
N ASN A 285 -31.05 -5.46 -6.15
CA ASN A 285 -30.19 -5.33 -4.97
C ASN A 285 -29.47 -3.98 -4.92
N MET A 286 -29.59 -3.14 -5.96
CA MET A 286 -29.03 -1.79 -5.99
C MET A 286 -29.97 -0.83 -5.24
N GLU A 287 -29.66 -0.57 -3.97
CA GLU A 287 -30.52 0.22 -3.09
C GLU A 287 -30.19 1.71 -3.10
N THR A 288 -28.96 2.09 -3.46
CA THR A 288 -28.51 3.48 -3.44
C THR A 288 -28.52 4.13 -4.82
N TYR A 289 -28.69 5.46 -4.83
CA TYR A 289 -28.57 6.27 -6.05
C TYR A 289 -27.22 6.05 -6.74
N GLN A 290 -26.14 5.99 -5.96
CA GLN A 290 -24.78 5.87 -6.49
C GLN A 290 -24.56 4.56 -7.23
N GLU A 291 -25.10 3.44 -6.74
CA GLU A 291 -25.03 2.15 -7.43
C GLU A 291 -25.74 2.19 -8.78
N VAL A 292 -26.97 2.71 -8.79
CA VAL A 292 -27.76 2.83 -10.02
C VAL A 292 -27.09 3.78 -11.01
N ASP A 293 -26.58 4.92 -10.55
CA ASP A 293 -25.90 5.89 -11.40
C ASP A 293 -24.63 5.31 -12.05
N LEU A 294 -23.80 4.63 -11.26
CA LEU A 294 -22.59 3.96 -11.78
C LEU A 294 -22.94 2.83 -12.75
N PHE A 295 -23.96 2.03 -12.44
CA PHE A 295 -24.42 0.96 -13.32
C PHE A 295 -24.93 1.51 -14.65
N LEU A 296 -25.79 2.53 -14.65
CA LEU A 296 -26.30 3.14 -15.88
C LEU A 296 -25.18 3.85 -16.66
N SER A 297 -24.22 4.48 -15.99
CA SER A 297 -23.04 5.08 -16.61
C SER A 297 -22.16 4.02 -17.30
N LEU A 298 -22.03 2.84 -16.69
CA LEU A 298 -21.34 1.70 -17.29
C LEU A 298 -22.04 1.22 -18.57
N LEU A 299 -23.38 1.19 -18.59
CA LEU A 299 -24.13 0.90 -19.80
C LEU A 299 -23.97 2.00 -20.86
N GLU A 300 -23.99 3.28 -20.47
CA GLU A 300 -23.78 4.41 -21.39
C GLU A 300 -22.42 4.35 -22.09
N LYS A 301 -21.36 4.00 -21.35
CA LYS A 301 -20.00 3.86 -21.89
C LYS A 301 -19.88 2.77 -22.97
N GLN A 302 -20.72 1.74 -22.92
CA GLN A 302 -20.57 0.51 -23.70
C GLN A 302 -21.62 0.36 -24.83
N SER A 303 -22.07 1.51 -25.34
CA SER A 303 -23.34 1.72 -26.06
C SER A 303 -23.64 0.89 -27.32
N GLN A 304 -22.69 0.15 -27.90
CA GLN A 304 -22.90 -0.58 -29.16
C GLN A 304 -23.71 -1.89 -29.04
N GLU A 305 -23.88 -2.48 -27.85
CA GLU A 305 -24.60 -3.78 -27.67
C GLU A 305 -25.98 -3.67 -26.98
N LEU A 306 -26.45 -2.46 -26.64
CA LEU A 306 -27.45 -2.26 -25.58
C LEU A 306 -28.89 -2.03 -26.03
N GLU A 307 -29.16 -1.76 -27.31
CA GLU A 307 -30.51 -1.42 -27.76
C GLU A 307 -31.55 -2.53 -27.49
N ALA A 308 -31.11 -3.79 -27.38
CA ALA A 308 -31.99 -4.93 -27.15
C ALA A 308 -32.20 -5.34 -25.67
N ARG A 309 -31.58 -4.65 -24.68
CA ARG A 309 -31.53 -5.13 -23.28
C ARG A 309 -31.93 -4.14 -22.20
N ILE A 310 -32.68 -3.09 -22.56
CA ILE A 310 -33.11 -2.06 -21.60
C ILE A 310 -34.38 -2.41 -20.82
N ALA A 311 -35.12 -3.46 -21.22
CA ALA A 311 -36.42 -3.78 -20.61
C ALA A 311 -36.40 -3.94 -19.08
N PRO A 312 -35.39 -4.60 -18.45
CA PRO A 312 -35.32 -4.72 -16.99
C PRO A 312 -35.22 -3.38 -16.27
N LEU A 313 -34.66 -2.34 -16.91
CA LEU A 313 -34.42 -1.04 -16.28
C LEU A 313 -35.70 -0.24 -16.04
N TYR A 314 -36.80 -0.57 -16.72
CA TYR A 314 -38.08 0.12 -16.52
C TYR A 314 -38.66 -0.11 -15.12
N SER A 315 -38.25 -1.18 -14.41
CA SER A 315 -38.63 -1.39 -13.01
C SER A 315 -38.11 -0.27 -12.09
N LEU A 316 -36.98 0.36 -12.45
CA LEU A 316 -36.40 1.46 -11.67
C LEU A 316 -37.29 2.71 -11.64
N LEU A 317 -38.18 2.90 -12.62
CA LEU A 317 -39.13 4.03 -12.62
C LEU A 317 -40.13 3.96 -11.45
N ALA A 318 -40.33 2.76 -10.89
CA ALA A 318 -41.21 2.52 -9.75
C ALA A 318 -40.46 2.54 -8.40
N ASN A 319 -39.17 2.89 -8.38
CA ASN A 319 -38.39 2.94 -7.14
C ASN A 319 -38.92 4.03 -6.19
N SER A 320 -38.91 3.75 -4.88
CA SER A 320 -39.38 4.68 -3.85
C SER A 320 -38.48 5.91 -3.72
N ASN A 321 -37.20 5.80 -4.08
CA ASN A 321 -36.28 6.92 -4.15
C ASN A 321 -36.42 7.65 -5.50
N ILE A 322 -36.97 8.86 -5.46
CA ILE A 322 -37.20 9.68 -6.66
C ILE A 322 -35.92 9.97 -7.46
N LEU A 323 -34.75 10.05 -6.80
CA LEU A 323 -33.49 10.29 -7.51
C LEU A 323 -33.09 9.10 -8.39
N ILE A 324 -33.34 7.87 -7.91
CA ILE A 324 -33.11 6.64 -8.69
C ILE A 324 -34.06 6.62 -9.90
N SER A 325 -35.35 6.82 -9.65
CA SER A 325 -36.37 6.80 -10.70
C SER A 325 -36.12 7.87 -11.76
N ARG A 326 -35.68 9.07 -11.33
CA ARG A 326 -35.28 10.16 -12.23
C ARG A 326 -34.05 9.83 -13.07
N ARG A 327 -32.99 9.27 -12.47
CA ARG A 327 -31.78 8.88 -13.22
C ARG A 327 -32.10 7.80 -14.26
N ALA A 328 -32.95 6.83 -13.91
CA ALA A 328 -33.43 5.81 -14.84
C ALA A 328 -34.28 6.42 -15.97
N PHE A 329 -35.18 7.36 -15.66
CA PHE A 329 -35.98 8.06 -16.67
C PHE A 329 -35.10 8.73 -17.74
N TRP A 330 -34.14 9.57 -17.32
CA TRP A 330 -33.25 10.27 -18.27
C TRP A 330 -32.35 9.34 -19.06
N PHE A 331 -31.96 8.20 -18.49
CA PHE A 331 -31.24 7.17 -19.25
C PHE A 331 -32.14 6.54 -20.33
N LEU A 332 -33.37 6.17 -19.97
CA LEU A 332 -34.30 5.43 -20.82
C LEU A 332 -34.94 6.27 -21.92
N GLU A 333 -35.21 7.55 -21.66
CA GLU A 333 -35.81 8.47 -22.64
C GLU A 333 -34.97 8.59 -23.93
N ARG A 334 -33.66 8.41 -23.80
CA ARG A 334 -32.70 8.49 -24.93
C ARG A 334 -32.56 7.19 -25.71
N LYS A 335 -33.37 6.16 -25.42
CA LYS A 335 -33.25 4.82 -26.01
C LYS A 335 -34.49 4.47 -26.86
N ASN A 336 -34.31 3.51 -27.76
CA ASN A 336 -35.41 2.95 -28.56
C ASN A 336 -36.38 2.19 -27.65
N ALA A 337 -37.59 2.71 -27.49
CA ALA A 337 -38.64 2.13 -26.65
C ALA A 337 -39.80 1.57 -27.47
N SER A 338 -40.37 0.45 -27.02
CA SER A 338 -41.67 -0.04 -27.52
C SER A 338 -42.81 0.91 -27.11
N LYS A 339 -43.99 0.75 -27.71
CA LYS A 339 -45.18 1.55 -27.36
C LYS A 339 -45.55 1.46 -25.87
N GLU A 340 -45.44 0.27 -25.28
CA GLU A 340 -45.73 0.04 -23.87
C GLU A 340 -44.71 0.74 -22.97
N GLN A 341 -43.43 0.64 -23.31
CA GLN A 341 -42.34 1.32 -22.62
C GLN A 341 -42.45 2.85 -22.72
N GLN A 342 -42.83 3.38 -23.88
CA GLN A 342 -43.08 4.81 -24.05
C GLN A 342 -44.24 5.29 -23.18
N LYS A 343 -45.29 4.48 -23.05
CA LYS A 343 -46.41 4.78 -22.14
C LYS A 343 -45.93 4.88 -20.70
N LEU A 344 -45.08 3.95 -20.24
CA LEU A 344 -44.51 4.00 -18.88
C LEU A 344 -43.69 5.27 -18.65
N LEU A 345 -42.86 5.70 -19.61
CA LEU A 345 -42.10 6.94 -19.52
C LEU A 345 -43.01 8.17 -19.45
N ASN A 346 -44.03 8.23 -20.31
CA ASN A 346 -44.98 9.35 -20.32
C ASN A 346 -45.80 9.43 -19.02
N ASP A 347 -46.25 8.28 -18.49
CA ASP A 347 -46.99 8.20 -17.24
C ASP A 347 -46.11 8.65 -16.05
N PHE A 348 -44.84 8.20 -16.01
CA PHE A 348 -43.86 8.66 -15.04
C PHE A 348 -43.62 10.17 -15.14
N ALA A 349 -43.43 10.70 -16.35
CA ALA A 349 -43.17 12.11 -16.58
C ALA A 349 -44.34 13.00 -16.16
N LYS A 350 -45.58 12.57 -16.46
CA LYS A 350 -46.79 13.28 -16.02
C LYS A 350 -46.93 13.30 -14.50
N LYS A 351 -46.66 12.18 -13.84
CA LYS A 351 -46.79 12.05 -12.38
C LYS A 351 -45.73 12.83 -11.61
N ASN A 352 -44.52 12.96 -12.16
CA ASN A 352 -43.35 13.51 -11.46
C ASN A 352 -42.82 14.82 -12.09
N LYS A 353 -43.71 15.60 -12.73
CA LYS A 353 -43.36 16.82 -13.46
C LYS A 353 -42.53 17.82 -12.66
N ASP A 354 -42.73 17.90 -11.35
CA ASP A 354 -42.01 18.85 -10.47
C ASP A 354 -40.56 18.42 -10.15
N TYR A 355 -40.19 17.17 -10.48
CA TYR A 355 -38.88 16.60 -10.18
C TYR A 355 -38.01 16.35 -11.43
N LEU A 356 -38.63 16.43 -12.61
CA LEU A 356 -38.01 16.33 -13.94
C LEU A 356 -37.74 17.72 -14.49
#